data_AF-A0A949Q9R1-F1
#
_entry.id   AF-A0A949Q9R1-F1
#
_cell.length_a   1.000
_cell.length_b   1.000
_cell.length_c   1.000
_cell.angle_alpha   90.00
_cell.angle_beta   90.00
_cell.angle_gamma   90.00
#
_symmetry.space_group_name_H-M   'P 1'
#
loop_
_entity.id
_entity.type
_entity.pdbx_description
1 polymer ?
#
loop_
_entity_poly.entity_id
_entity_poly.type
_entity_poly.pdbx_seq_one_letter_code
_entity_poly.pdbx_strand_id
1 'polypeptide(L)'
;MLRRLYNWILARSTHKDAVWWMAGISFAESSFFPLPPDIILIPMCLAHPKKLWWYTNICAVSSMLGGLVGYGIGYFLFENVGRWLFDMYHMWDSYHAFKDTFEVYGPWFLILKGITPIPYKLLTIMAGIAEMNFVVFALCSVVARFSRYYIGAI
;
A
#
# COMPACT_ATOMS: atom_id res chain seq x y z
N MET A 1 -26.97 -7.10 -4.99
CA MET A 1 -25.64 -7.55 -4.49
C MET A 1 -24.89 -6.43 -3.78
N LEU A 2 -24.70 -5.26 -4.40
CA LEU A 2 -24.03 -4.08 -3.81
C LEU A 2 -24.63 -3.59 -2.48
N ARG A 3 -25.96 -3.54 -2.34
CA ARG A 3 -26.62 -3.17 -1.06
C ARG A 3 -26.35 -4.15 0.09
N ARG A 4 -26.15 -5.45 -0.20
CA ARG A 4 -25.80 -6.44 0.84
C ARG A 4 -24.35 -6.25 1.28
N LEU A 5 -23.44 -6.01 0.36
CA LEU A 5 -22.04 -5.68 0.68
C LEU A 5 -21.96 -4.37 1.47
N TYR A 6 -22.70 -3.33 1.06
CA TYR A 6 -22.78 -2.04 1.74
C TYR A 6 -23.34 -2.16 3.16
N ASN A 7 -24.47 -2.85 3.33
CA ASN A 7 -25.06 -3.08 4.65
C ASN A 7 -24.17 -3.97 5.53
N TRP A 8 -23.45 -4.92 4.94
CA TRP A 8 -22.47 -5.75 5.66
C TRP A 8 -21.29 -4.92 6.13
N ILE A 9 -20.76 -4.01 5.29
CA ILE A 9 -19.69 -3.07 5.64
C ILE A 9 -20.14 -2.13 6.76
N LEU A 10 -21.35 -1.56 6.67
CA LEU A 10 -21.93 -0.72 7.73
C LEU A 10 -22.19 -1.45 9.05
N ALA A 11 -22.63 -2.70 8.98
CA ALA A 11 -22.81 -3.54 10.16
C ALA A 11 -21.46 -3.95 10.79
N ARG A 12 -20.40 -4.08 9.99
CA ARG A 12 -19.04 -4.37 10.47
C ARG A 12 -18.35 -3.13 11.03
N SER A 13 -18.59 -1.93 10.47
CA SER A 13 -17.95 -0.68 10.89
C SER A 13 -18.45 -0.16 12.25
N THR A 14 -19.62 -0.63 12.70
CA THR A 14 -20.22 -0.33 14.01
C THR A 14 -19.91 -1.37 15.09
N HIS A 15 -19.31 -2.51 14.72
CA HIS A 15 -18.99 -3.59 15.65
C HIS A 15 -17.64 -3.35 16.35
N LYS A 16 -17.45 -3.95 17.53
CA LYS A 16 -16.18 -3.90 18.29
C LYS A 16 -14.94 -4.32 17.48
N ASP A 17 -15.14 -5.13 16.43
CA ASP A 17 -14.09 -5.66 15.56
C ASP A 17 -13.87 -4.84 14.27
N ALA A 18 -14.59 -3.70 14.11
CA ALA A 18 -14.48 -2.81 12.96
C ALA A 18 -13.04 -2.40 12.65
N VAL A 19 -12.26 -2.16 13.71
CA VAL A 19 -10.85 -1.77 13.65
C VAL A 19 -10.00 -2.87 13.01
N TRP A 20 -10.27 -4.14 13.33
CA TRP A 20 -9.53 -5.28 12.75
C TRP A 20 -9.89 -5.50 11.28
N TRP A 21 -11.15 -5.31 10.91
CA TRP A 21 -11.57 -5.37 9.50
C TRP A 21 -10.93 -4.25 8.67
N MET A 22 -10.93 -3.01 9.18
CA MET A 22 -10.26 -1.88 8.55
C MET A 22 -8.75 -2.15 8.38
N ALA A 23 -8.09 -2.65 9.43
CA ALA A 23 -6.68 -3.02 9.38
C ALA A 23 -6.42 -4.10 8.32
N GLY A 24 -7.17 -5.20 8.33
CA GLY A 24 -7.01 -6.29 7.36
C GLY A 24 -7.23 -5.85 5.91
N ILE A 25 -8.22 -4.99 5.66
CA ILE A 25 -8.49 -4.47 4.32
C ILE A 25 -7.39 -3.51 3.86
N SER A 26 -6.92 -2.63 4.75
CA SER A 26 -5.80 -1.71 4.46
C SER A 26 -4.50 -2.44 4.15
N PHE A 27 -4.22 -3.52 4.90
CA PHE A 27 -3.10 -4.42 4.64
C PHE A 27 -3.24 -5.10 3.27
N ALA A 28 -4.41 -5.69 3.01
CA ALA A 28 -4.67 -6.40 1.76
C ALA A 28 -4.58 -5.46 0.54
N GLU A 29 -5.07 -4.22 0.65
CA GLU A 29 -4.93 -3.16 -0.37
C GLU A 29 -3.49 -2.91 -0.76
N SER A 30 -2.64 -2.84 0.26
CA SER A 30 -1.24 -2.49 0.10
C SER A 30 -0.40 -3.66 -0.39
N SER A 31 -0.82 -4.91 -0.12
CA SER A 31 -0.09 -6.12 -0.53
C SER A 31 -0.54 -6.69 -1.88
N PHE A 32 -1.83 -7.02 -2.05
CA PHE A 32 -2.26 -7.87 -3.18
C PHE A 32 -3.68 -7.63 -3.72
N PHE A 33 -4.62 -7.07 -2.94
CA PHE A 33 -6.05 -7.05 -3.28
C PHE A 33 -6.62 -5.63 -3.39
N PRO A 34 -7.24 -5.19 -4.50
CA PRO A 34 -7.66 -3.80 -4.70
C PRO A 34 -8.97 -3.44 -3.98
N LEU A 35 -8.98 -3.42 -2.64
CA LEU A 35 -10.10 -2.92 -1.83
C LEU A 35 -9.71 -1.61 -1.13
N PRO A 36 -10.28 -0.45 -1.51
CA PRO A 36 -9.92 0.81 -0.88
C PRO A 36 -10.38 0.83 0.59
N PRO A 37 -9.47 0.98 1.56
CA PRO A 37 -9.81 1.03 2.98
C PRO A 37 -10.63 2.26 3.36
N ASP A 38 -10.64 3.30 2.51
CA ASP A 38 -11.44 4.52 2.68
C ASP A 38 -12.94 4.22 2.87
N ILE A 39 -13.45 3.13 2.27
CA ILE A 39 -14.86 2.70 2.39
C ILE A 39 -15.24 2.42 3.85
N ILE A 40 -14.27 2.00 4.68
CA ILE A 40 -14.49 1.69 6.10
C ILE A 40 -13.99 2.82 7.00
N LEU A 41 -12.83 3.39 6.67
CA LEU A 41 -12.19 4.44 7.48
C LEU A 41 -13.07 5.69 7.58
N ILE A 42 -13.63 6.18 6.46
CA ILE A 42 -14.40 7.43 6.44
C ILE A 42 -15.65 7.34 7.33
N PRO A 43 -16.53 6.33 7.21
CA PRO A 43 -17.68 6.19 8.11
C PRO A 43 -17.30 6.07 9.59
N MET A 44 -16.19 5.38 9.91
CA MET A 44 -15.72 5.25 11.30
C MET A 44 -15.25 6.59 11.88
N CYS A 45 -14.52 7.38 11.09
CA CYS A 45 -14.09 8.73 11.48
C CYS A 45 -15.30 9.67 11.67
N LEU A 46 -16.29 9.61 10.79
CA LEU A 46 -17.52 10.42 10.89
C LEU A 46 -18.39 10.02 12.09
N ALA A 47 -18.50 8.72 12.40
CA ALA A 47 -19.27 8.24 13.54
C ALA A 47 -18.62 8.58 14.90
N HIS A 48 -17.28 8.59 14.96
CA HIS A 48 -16.54 8.87 16.18
C HIS A 48 -15.36 9.85 15.93
N PRO A 49 -15.63 11.15 15.74
CA PRO A 49 -14.61 12.13 15.37
C PRO A 49 -13.50 12.26 16.44
N LYS A 50 -13.83 12.04 17.72
CA LYS A 50 -12.83 12.03 18.82
C LYS A 50 -11.77 10.92 18.68
N LYS A 51 -12.05 9.88 17.89
CA LYS A 51 -11.16 8.74 17.64
C LYS A 51 -10.53 8.76 16.23
N LEU A 52 -10.67 9.86 15.49
CA LEU A 52 -10.16 10.01 14.13
C LEU A 52 -8.67 9.62 14.04
N TRP A 53 -7.84 10.23 14.89
CA TRP A 53 -6.40 9.96 14.96
C TRP A 53 -6.07 8.50 15.28
N TRP A 54 -6.91 7.83 16.07
CA TRP A 54 -6.71 6.43 16.40
C TRP A 54 -6.96 5.52 15.19
N TYR A 55 -8.07 5.75 14.47
CA TYR A 55 -8.40 4.94 13.30
C TYR A 55 -7.45 5.18 12.13
N THR A 56 -7.06 6.44 11.86
CA THR A 56 -6.11 6.76 10.79
C THR A 56 -4.75 6.14 11.03
N ASN A 57 -4.23 6.19 12.28
CA ASN A 57 -2.95 5.57 12.62
C ASN A 57 -2.97 4.05 12.43
N ILE A 58 -4.02 3.36 12.89
CA ILE A 58 -4.13 1.90 12.71
C ILE A 58 -4.19 1.56 11.21
N CYS A 59 -4.97 2.31 10.44
CA CYS A 59 -5.09 2.12 9.01
C CYS A 59 -3.73 2.33 8.30
N ALA A 60 -3.01 3.40 8.66
CA ALA A 60 -1.70 3.73 8.09
C ALA A 60 -0.64 2.69 8.43
N VAL A 61 -0.57 2.24 9.69
CA VAL A 61 0.37 1.19 10.13
C VAL A 61 0.06 -0.12 9.41
N SER A 62 -1.21 -0.51 9.34
CA SER A 62 -1.61 -1.74 8.65
C SER A 62 -1.29 -1.69 7.14
N SER A 63 -1.52 -0.53 6.52
CA SER A 63 -1.13 -0.28 5.12
C SER A 63 0.38 -0.36 4.91
N MET A 64 1.17 0.24 5.80
CA MET A 64 2.62 0.18 5.76
C MET A 64 3.10 -1.28 5.81
N LEU A 65 2.59 -2.08 6.77
CA LEU A 65 2.91 -3.50 6.88
C LEU A 65 2.54 -4.27 5.60
N GLY A 66 1.39 -3.96 5.00
CA GLY A 66 1.01 -4.54 3.72
C GLY A 66 1.94 -4.14 2.58
N GLY A 67 2.44 -2.91 2.59
CA GLY A 67 3.45 -2.43 1.64
C GLY A 67 4.80 -3.12 1.79
N LEU A 68 5.23 -3.44 3.01
CA LEU A 68 6.43 -4.26 3.27
C LEU A 68 6.29 -5.65 2.63
N VAL A 69 5.10 -6.25 2.73
CA VAL A 69 4.82 -7.53 2.06
C VAL A 69 4.81 -7.36 0.54
N GLY A 70 4.25 -6.27 0.00
CA GLY A 70 4.31 -5.96 -1.43
C GLY A 70 5.73 -5.83 -1.96
N TYR A 71 6.62 -5.17 -1.20
CA TYR A 71 8.06 -5.11 -1.48
C TYR A 71 8.69 -6.50 -1.49
N GLY A 72 8.41 -7.32 -0.48
CA GLY A 72 8.91 -8.70 -0.40
C GLY A 72 8.45 -9.53 -1.60
N ILE A 73 7.17 -9.41 -1.99
CA ILE A 73 6.64 -10.08 -3.19
C ILE A 73 7.44 -9.65 -4.43
N GLY A 74 7.67 -8.34 -4.63
CA GLY A 74 8.47 -7.85 -5.75
C GLY A 74 9.90 -8.40 -5.77
N TYR A 75 10.56 -8.40 -4.62
CA TYR A 75 11.93 -8.90 -4.46
C TYR A 75 12.03 -10.40 -4.78
N PHE A 76 11.20 -11.23 -4.12
CA PHE A 76 11.25 -12.68 -4.32
C PHE A 76 10.77 -13.11 -5.71
N LEU A 77 9.79 -12.41 -6.28
CA LEU A 77 9.32 -12.69 -7.63
C LEU A 77 10.39 -12.34 -8.67
N PHE A 78 11.13 -11.25 -8.43
CA PHE A 78 12.26 -10.88 -9.29
C PHE A 78 13.37 -11.94 -9.25
N GLU A 79 13.79 -12.40 -8.06
CA GLU A 79 14.84 -13.41 -7.97
C GLU A 79 14.47 -14.76 -8.60
N ASN A 80 13.23 -15.22 -8.40
CA ASN A 80 12.82 -16.55 -8.87
C ASN A 80 12.36 -16.58 -10.33
N VAL A 81 11.62 -15.55 -10.76
CA VAL A 81 10.96 -15.53 -12.08
C VAL A 81 11.50 -14.39 -12.94
N GLY A 82 11.70 -13.21 -12.34
CA GLY A 82 12.15 -12.02 -13.05
C GLY A 82 13.49 -12.22 -13.76
N ARG A 83 14.52 -12.69 -13.05
CA ARG A 83 15.86 -12.93 -13.63
C ARG A 83 15.81 -13.87 -14.83
N TRP A 84 15.11 -15.00 -14.69
CA TRP A 84 14.88 -15.93 -15.80
C TRP A 84 14.14 -15.28 -16.99
N LEU A 85 13.16 -14.43 -16.73
CA LEU A 85 12.44 -13.69 -17.76
C LEU A 85 13.36 -12.69 -18.48
N PHE A 86 14.14 -11.90 -17.74
CA PHE A 86 15.08 -10.93 -18.32
C PHE A 86 16.21 -11.62 -19.12
N ASP A 87 16.66 -12.79 -18.68
CA ASP A 87 17.58 -13.66 -19.42
C ASP A 87 16.95 -14.14 -20.74
N MET A 88 15.73 -14.69 -20.68
CA MET A 88 15.03 -15.22 -21.86
C MET A 88 14.74 -14.16 -22.93
N TYR A 89 14.38 -12.94 -22.51
CA TYR A 89 14.05 -11.85 -23.42
C TYR A 89 15.24 -10.92 -23.74
N HIS A 90 16.43 -11.20 -23.19
CA HIS A 90 17.63 -10.35 -23.33
C HIS A 90 17.40 -8.88 -22.95
N MET A 91 16.59 -8.64 -21.90
CA MET A 91 16.16 -7.29 -21.49
C MET A 91 16.95 -6.72 -20.30
N TRP A 92 18.17 -7.21 -20.07
CA TRP A 92 19.01 -6.76 -18.94
C TRP A 92 19.35 -5.27 -18.98
N ASP A 93 19.60 -4.70 -20.16
CA ASP A 93 19.87 -3.26 -20.29
C ASP A 93 18.66 -2.42 -19.84
N SER A 94 17.44 -2.89 -20.17
CA SER A 94 16.21 -2.22 -19.72
C SER A 94 16.00 -2.34 -18.21
N TYR A 95 16.35 -3.50 -17.63
CA TYR A 95 16.31 -3.68 -16.18
C TYR A 95 17.32 -2.78 -15.46
N HIS A 96 18.56 -2.69 -15.93
CA HIS A 96 19.58 -1.83 -15.35
C HIS A 96 19.20 -0.35 -15.46
N ALA A 97 18.74 0.10 -16.63
CA ALA A 97 18.25 1.47 -16.80
C ALA A 97 17.06 1.79 -15.87
N PHE A 98 16.14 0.83 -15.69
CA PHE A 98 15.06 0.95 -14.73
C PHE A 98 15.59 1.07 -13.30
N LYS A 99 16.52 0.19 -12.89
CA LYS A 99 17.11 0.18 -11.55
C LYS A 99 17.83 1.49 -11.24
N ASP A 100 18.67 1.98 -12.14
CA ASP A 100 19.42 3.24 -11.98
C ASP A 100 18.45 4.43 -11.84
N THR A 101 17.40 4.46 -12.67
CA THR A 101 16.36 5.49 -12.57
C THR A 101 15.60 5.40 -11.24
N PHE A 102 15.26 4.18 -10.81
CA PHE A 102 14.50 3.93 -9.59
C PHE A 102 15.34 4.18 -8.33
N GLU A 103 16.67 4.04 -8.38
CA GLU A 103 17.55 4.40 -7.28
C GLU A 103 17.52 5.91 -7.00
N VAL A 104 17.51 6.72 -8.06
CA VAL A 104 17.47 8.19 -7.94
C VAL A 104 16.07 8.71 -7.65
N TYR A 105 15.06 8.24 -8.38
CA TYR A 105 13.70 8.79 -8.34
C TYR A 105 12.69 7.95 -7.55
N GLY A 106 13.01 6.70 -7.21
CA GLY A 106 12.14 5.78 -6.47
C GLY A 106 11.57 6.34 -5.17
N PRO A 107 12.38 6.98 -4.29
CA PRO A 107 11.87 7.66 -3.09
C PRO A 107 10.78 8.70 -3.41
N TRP A 108 11.01 9.52 -4.44
CA TRP A 108 10.05 10.54 -4.87
C TRP A 108 8.80 9.93 -5.47
N PHE A 109 8.92 8.86 -6.26
CA PHE A 109 7.76 8.14 -6.76
C PHE A 109 6.94 7.55 -5.62
N LEU A 110 7.57 6.92 -4.63
CA LEU A 110 6.87 6.35 -3.48
C LEU A 110 6.08 7.41 -2.70
N ILE A 111 6.69 8.57 -2.42
CA ILE A 111 6.04 9.64 -1.66
C ILE A 111 4.94 10.30 -2.50
N LEU A 112 5.29 10.84 -3.67
CA LEU A 112 4.36 11.63 -4.47
C LEU A 112 3.22 10.77 -5.01
N LYS A 113 3.52 9.61 -5.56
CA LYS A 113 2.51 8.73 -6.17
C LYS A 113 1.75 7.94 -5.11
N GLY A 114 2.37 7.65 -3.96
CA GLY A 114 1.70 7.02 -2.82
C GLY A 114 0.63 7.89 -2.15
N ILE A 115 0.73 9.23 -2.30
CA ILE A 115 -0.29 10.18 -1.84
C ILE A 115 -1.42 10.34 -2.86
N THR A 116 -1.16 10.07 -4.14
CA THR A 116 -2.17 10.16 -5.21
C THR A 116 -3.09 8.93 -5.24
N PRO A 117 -4.21 8.96 -5.98
CA PRO A 117 -5.10 7.81 -6.18
C PRO A 117 -4.48 6.63 -6.96
N ILE A 118 -3.18 6.66 -7.24
CA ILE A 118 -2.48 5.61 -7.96
C ILE A 118 -2.32 4.39 -7.04
N PRO A 119 -2.52 3.15 -7.55
CA PRO A 119 -2.42 1.96 -6.71
C PRO A 119 -1.02 1.81 -6.11
N TYR A 120 -0.90 2.04 -4.81
CA TYR A 120 0.38 2.02 -4.11
C TYR A 120 1.09 0.65 -4.19
N LYS A 121 0.34 -0.45 -4.25
CA LYS A 121 0.89 -1.80 -4.44
C LYS A 121 1.85 -1.88 -5.63
N LEU A 122 1.57 -1.17 -6.72
CA LEU A 122 2.43 -1.16 -7.91
C LEU A 122 3.81 -0.59 -7.57
N LEU A 123 3.83 0.52 -6.81
CA LEU A 123 5.07 1.15 -6.37
C LEU A 123 5.86 0.25 -5.41
N THR A 124 5.18 -0.47 -4.52
CA THR A 124 5.85 -1.39 -3.59
C THR A 124 6.48 -2.59 -4.30
N ILE A 125 5.77 -3.16 -5.28
CA ILE A 125 6.29 -4.28 -6.07
C ILE A 125 7.47 -3.81 -6.92
N MET A 126 7.35 -2.64 -7.57
CA MET A 126 8.45 -2.04 -8.33
C MET A 126 9.68 -1.77 -7.46
N ALA A 127 9.49 -1.26 -6.23
CA ALA A 127 10.58 -1.05 -5.29
C ALA A 127 11.28 -2.36 -4.89
N GLY A 128 10.53 -3.45 -4.76
CA GLY A 128 11.08 -4.79 -4.55
C GLY A 128 11.89 -5.30 -5.74
N ILE A 129 11.34 -5.16 -6.96
CA ILE A 129 12.01 -5.56 -8.22
C ILE A 129 13.31 -4.75 -8.44
N ALA A 130 13.29 -3.46 -8.11
CA ALA A 130 14.46 -2.58 -8.21
C ALA A 130 15.49 -2.84 -7.10
N GLU A 131 15.23 -3.76 -6.16
CA GLU A 131 16.08 -4.02 -4.99
C GLU A 131 16.40 -2.74 -4.19
N MET A 132 15.44 -1.81 -4.12
CA MET A 132 15.60 -0.53 -3.43
C MET A 132 15.95 -0.75 -1.96
N ASN A 133 16.82 0.08 -1.37
CA ASN A 133 17.17 -0.02 0.04
C ASN A 133 15.91 -0.07 0.93
N PHE A 134 15.78 -1.16 1.70
CA PHE A 134 14.60 -1.44 2.51
C PHE A 134 14.28 -0.33 3.53
N VAL A 135 15.31 0.27 4.14
CA VAL A 135 15.14 1.34 5.12
C VAL A 135 14.57 2.59 4.43
N VAL A 136 15.11 2.97 3.28
CA VAL A 136 14.59 4.10 2.50
C VAL A 136 13.16 3.85 2.06
N PHE A 137 12.87 2.64 1.58
CA PHE A 137 11.52 2.22 1.20
C PHE A 137 10.55 2.32 2.39
N ALA A 138 10.93 1.80 3.56
CA ALA A 138 10.09 1.82 4.76
C ALA A 138 9.79 3.26 5.21
N LEU A 139 10.81 4.13 5.24
CA LEU A 139 10.65 5.54 5.60
C LEU A 139 9.75 6.28 4.61
N CYS A 140 9.98 6.12 3.30
CA CYS A 140 9.13 6.72 2.27
C CYS A 140 7.69 6.22 2.36
N SER A 141 7.52 4.93 2.65
CA SER A 141 6.20 4.29 2.82
C SER A 141 5.45 4.82 4.03
N VAL A 142 6.12 5.03 5.16
CA VAL A 142 5.53 5.70 6.34
C VAL A 142 5.01 7.07 5.93
N VAL A 143 5.85 7.90 5.31
CA VAL A 143 5.47 9.26 4.91
C VAL A 143 4.27 9.23 3.96
N ALA A 144 4.33 8.45 2.88
CA ALA A 144 3.25 8.39 1.90
C ALA A 144 1.93 7.89 2.51
N ARG A 145 1.97 6.82 3.31
CA ARG A 145 0.76 6.21 3.87
C ARG A 145 0.11 7.06 4.94
N PHE A 146 0.90 7.61 5.85
CA PHE A 146 0.38 8.53 6.85
C PHE A 146 -0.24 9.75 6.15
N SER A 147 0.48 10.40 5.22
CA SER A 147 -0.06 11.55 4.48
C SER A 147 -1.38 11.22 3.76
N ARG A 148 -1.47 10.10 3.04
CA ARG A 148 -2.69 9.73 2.29
C ARG A 148 -3.91 9.53 3.20
N TYR A 149 -3.76 8.85 4.33
CA TYR A 149 -4.89 8.58 5.24
C TYR A 149 -5.27 9.80 6.07
N TYR A 150 -4.31 10.65 6.43
CA TYR A 150 -4.60 11.90 7.11
C TYR A 150 -5.34 12.88 6.20
N ILE A 151 -4.91 13.02 4.94
CA ILE A 151 -5.60 13.88 3.96
C ILE A 151 -7.03 13.37 3.68
N GLY A 152 -7.24 12.06 3.63
CA GLY A 152 -8.56 11.50 3.36
C GLY A 152 -9.52 11.48 4.55
N ALA A 153 -9.03 11.69 5.77
CA ALA A 153 -9.83 11.63 6.99
C ALA A 153 -10.24 13.01 7.52
N ILE A 154 -9.55 14.08 7.12
CA ILE A 154 -9.87 15.49 7.42
C ILE A 154 -10.86 16.00 6.36
#